data_AF-A0A6S9GR07-F1
#
_entry.id   AF-A0A6S9GR07-F1
#
_cell.length_a   1.000
_cell.length_b   1.000
_cell.length_c   1.000
_cell.angle_alpha   90.00
_cell.angle_beta   90.00
_cell.angle_gamma   90.00
#
_symmetry.space_group_name_H-M   'P 1'
#
loop_
_entity.id
_entity.type
_entity.pdbx_description
1 polymer ?
#
loop_
_entity_poly.entity_id
_entity_poly.type
_entity_poly.pdbx_seq_one_letter_code
_entity_poly.pdbx_strand_id
1 'polypeptide(L)'
;MSEENKENAGTEEPMEVEENKPVVEEGSENSNDENVTANGRDSSALSKSALQDNIESKGKNAYYFAHAHKATGPKWDGKIEPKLLSKQSTSELEDNTSSSLRKSMPSFDIHKSNITSYAFLDEGKKVKIYVEMEGIGERCTNDDDITLSHTESSFCLVVKNYNSLGEEEKKEKSDEKCLAFGRLHGSIQSASFRKKKDRVIITLLKKEEKEWPSIGAKGDPMHEMV
;
A
#
# COMPACT_ATOMS: atom_id res chain seq x y z
N MET A 1 -46.48 35.63 -27.76
CA MET A 1 -47.06 34.44 -27.11
C MET A 1 -46.23 34.17 -25.88
N SER A 2 -46.87 33.80 -24.77
CA SER A 2 -46.24 33.69 -23.45
C SER A 2 -45.91 32.24 -23.15
N GLU A 3 -44.72 31.97 -22.63
CA GLU A 3 -44.43 30.77 -21.84
C GLU A 3 -43.71 31.20 -20.56
N GLU A 4 -44.12 30.58 -19.46
CA GLU A 4 -43.94 31.05 -18.09
C GLU A 4 -43.89 29.84 -17.15
N ASN A 5 -43.25 29.98 -15.99
CA ASN A 5 -43.16 29.01 -14.90
C ASN A 5 -42.37 27.72 -15.19
N LYS A 6 -41.30 27.53 -14.40
CA LYS A 6 -41.42 26.72 -13.17
C LYS A 6 -40.20 26.88 -12.27
N GLU A 7 -40.36 27.67 -11.21
CA GLU A 7 -39.62 27.44 -9.97
C GLU A 7 -40.27 26.26 -9.23
N ASN A 8 -39.49 25.47 -8.50
CA ASN A 8 -40.01 24.42 -7.62
C ASN A 8 -39.07 24.26 -6.42
N ALA A 9 -39.46 24.81 -5.28
CA ALA A 9 -38.68 24.72 -4.04
C ALA A 9 -38.89 23.34 -3.39
N GLY A 10 -37.78 22.65 -3.09
CA GLY A 10 -37.77 21.37 -2.38
C GLY A 10 -37.56 21.58 -0.88
N THR A 11 -38.56 21.22 -0.08
CA THR A 11 -38.49 21.13 1.39
C THR A 11 -37.68 19.91 1.82
N GLU A 12 -36.92 20.01 2.90
CA GLU A 12 -36.71 18.90 3.86
C GLU A 12 -36.30 19.43 5.25
N GLU A 13 -36.72 18.73 6.31
CA GLU A 13 -36.59 19.12 7.73
C GLU A 13 -35.78 18.06 8.54
N PRO A 14 -35.39 18.31 9.82
CA PRO A 14 -34.28 17.61 10.46
C PRO A 14 -34.61 16.31 11.23
N MET A 15 -33.58 15.46 11.36
CA MET A 15 -33.40 14.25 12.19
C MET A 15 -31.89 13.92 12.15
N GLU A 16 -31.21 13.22 13.07
CA GLU A 16 -31.42 12.62 14.42
C GLU A 16 -29.98 12.37 14.98
N VAL A 17 -29.59 11.96 16.21
CA VAL A 17 -30.18 11.38 17.44
C VAL A 17 -29.35 11.88 18.67
N GLU A 18 -29.68 11.45 19.90
CA GLU A 18 -28.75 11.43 21.05
C GLU A 18 -27.61 10.38 20.88
N GLU A 19 -26.47 10.58 21.55
CA GLU A 19 -25.54 9.48 21.89
C GLU A 19 -25.31 9.44 23.41
N ASN A 20 -26.01 8.52 24.10
CA ASN A 20 -25.77 8.23 25.52
C ASN A 20 -24.61 7.24 25.67
N LYS A 21 -23.66 7.54 26.57
CA LYS A 21 -22.48 6.69 26.80
C LYS A 21 -22.48 6.07 28.21
N PRO A 22 -22.45 4.74 28.36
CA PRO A 22 -22.62 4.09 29.65
C PRO A 22 -21.35 4.13 30.52
N VAL A 23 -21.59 4.08 31.83
CA VAL A 23 -20.57 3.85 32.87
C VAL A 23 -20.15 2.38 32.86
N VAL A 24 -18.88 2.11 33.16
CA VAL A 24 -18.37 0.76 33.47
C VAL A 24 -17.81 0.80 34.88
N GLU A 25 -18.34 -0.05 35.76
CA GLU A 25 -17.77 -0.28 37.10
C GLU A 25 -16.75 -1.42 37.05
N GLU A 26 -15.57 -1.21 37.61
CA GLU A 26 -14.58 -2.27 37.82
C GLU A 26 -14.73 -2.87 39.22
N GLY A 27 -15.36 -4.05 39.29
CA GLY A 27 -14.86 -5.10 40.16
C GLY A 27 -13.71 -5.84 39.46
N SER A 28 -12.90 -6.65 40.14
CA SER A 28 -12.90 -7.04 41.55
C SER A 28 -11.62 -7.82 41.86
N GLU A 29 -11.17 -7.86 43.11
CA GLU A 29 -10.08 -8.78 43.49
C GLU A 29 -10.24 -9.27 44.94
N ASN A 30 -10.44 -10.58 45.10
CA ASN A 30 -10.43 -11.28 46.39
C ASN A 30 -9.03 -11.83 46.66
N SER A 31 -8.42 -11.46 47.79
CA SER A 31 -7.15 -12.05 48.25
C SER A 31 -7.37 -12.95 49.47
N ASN A 32 -7.49 -14.25 49.21
CA ASN A 32 -7.46 -15.31 50.23
C ASN A 32 -6.50 -16.40 49.78
N ASP A 33 -5.29 -16.44 50.35
CA ASP A 33 -4.56 -17.69 50.56
C ASP A 33 -3.49 -17.50 51.65
N GLU A 34 -3.71 -18.11 52.81
CA GLU A 34 -2.71 -18.26 53.87
C GLU A 34 -2.45 -19.76 54.11
N ASN A 35 -1.23 -20.06 54.59
CA ASN A 35 -0.84 -21.30 55.27
C ASN A 35 -0.69 -22.58 54.41
N VAL A 36 0.54 -22.79 53.91
CA VAL A 36 1.09 -24.13 53.65
C VAL A 36 2.44 -24.31 54.37
N THR A 37 2.36 -24.85 55.59
CA THR A 37 3.35 -25.69 56.31
C THR A 37 4.86 -25.52 56.02
N ALA A 38 5.61 -25.15 57.05
CA ALA A 38 7.06 -25.40 57.09
C ALA A 38 7.38 -26.90 57.23
N ASN A 39 8.35 -27.39 56.46
CA ASN A 39 9.07 -28.64 56.74
C ASN A 39 10.48 -28.56 56.14
N GLY A 40 11.51 -28.94 56.89
CA GLY A 40 12.90 -28.65 56.53
C GLY A 40 13.73 -29.89 56.21
N ARG A 41 14.47 -29.83 55.09
CA ARG A 41 15.78 -30.49 54.84
C ARG A 41 16.25 -30.19 53.41
N ASP A 42 17.23 -29.30 53.27
CA ASP A 42 18.55 -29.73 52.78
C ASP A 42 19.64 -28.67 53.00
N SER A 43 20.72 -29.06 53.66
CA SER A 43 21.76 -28.13 54.16
C SER A 43 22.88 -27.89 53.15
N SER A 44 22.54 -27.66 51.89
CA SER A 44 23.48 -27.44 50.77
C SER A 44 23.33 -26.08 50.07
N ALA A 45 22.31 -25.29 50.42
CA ALA A 45 21.98 -23.99 49.81
C ALA A 45 22.93 -22.82 50.17
N LEU A 46 24.16 -23.11 50.63
CA LEU A 46 25.13 -22.07 50.97
C LEU A 46 25.82 -21.53 49.71
N SER A 47 25.43 -20.31 49.33
CA SER A 47 26.16 -19.44 48.40
C SER A 47 26.20 -19.84 46.92
N LYS A 48 25.13 -20.47 46.39
CA LYS A 48 24.84 -20.32 44.94
C LYS A 48 24.54 -18.85 44.64
N SER A 49 25.16 -18.28 43.60
CA SER A 49 24.82 -16.94 43.15
C SER A 49 23.41 -16.91 42.56
N ALA A 50 22.66 -15.82 42.76
CA ALA A 50 21.34 -15.62 42.14
C ALA A 50 21.37 -15.71 40.58
N LEU A 51 22.55 -15.52 39.98
CA LEU A 51 22.81 -15.79 38.57
C LEU A 51 22.80 -17.30 38.26
N GLN A 52 23.47 -18.12 39.05
CA GLN A 52 23.52 -19.58 38.88
C GLN A 52 22.14 -20.18 39.13
N ASP A 53 21.42 -19.70 40.15
CA ASP A 53 20.07 -20.16 40.48
C ASP A 53 19.05 -19.82 39.36
N ASN A 54 19.17 -18.65 38.71
CA ASN A 54 18.39 -18.34 37.50
C ASN A 54 18.77 -19.21 36.29
N ILE A 55 20.05 -19.61 36.16
CA ILE A 55 20.51 -20.47 35.07
C ILE A 55 20.05 -21.92 35.27
N GLU A 56 20.09 -22.43 36.50
CA GLU A 56 19.58 -23.77 36.83
C GLU A 56 18.05 -23.85 36.67
N SER A 57 17.31 -22.85 37.16
CA SER A 57 15.83 -22.84 37.11
C SER A 57 15.24 -22.54 35.72
N LYS A 58 15.85 -21.65 34.93
CA LYS A 58 15.32 -21.24 33.60
C LYS A 58 16.08 -21.85 32.42
N GLY A 59 17.24 -22.45 32.66
CA GLY A 59 18.04 -23.14 31.64
C GLY A 59 18.32 -22.26 30.40
N LYS A 60 18.00 -22.80 29.22
CA LYS A 60 18.17 -22.12 27.93
C LYS A 60 17.33 -20.85 27.77
N ASN A 61 16.26 -20.71 28.57
CA ASN A 61 15.36 -19.55 28.55
C ASN A 61 15.77 -18.48 29.58
N ALA A 62 16.89 -18.65 30.29
CA ALA A 62 17.44 -17.61 31.14
C ALA A 62 17.85 -16.39 30.30
N TYR A 63 17.53 -15.19 30.79
CA TYR A 63 17.79 -13.90 30.10
C TYR A 63 19.23 -13.76 29.57
N TYR A 64 20.21 -14.21 30.35
CA TYR A 64 21.64 -14.17 29.97
C TYR A 64 22.01 -15.13 28.82
N PHE A 65 21.26 -16.22 28.60
CA PHE A 65 21.47 -17.12 27.46
C PHE A 65 20.91 -16.56 26.16
N ALA A 66 19.76 -15.87 26.20
CA ALA A 66 19.22 -15.17 25.02
C ALA A 66 20.23 -14.16 24.44
N HIS A 67 20.97 -13.47 25.32
CA HIS A 67 22.02 -12.51 24.94
C HIS A 67 23.42 -13.12 24.74
N ALA A 68 23.61 -14.43 24.94
CA ALA A 68 24.88 -15.11 24.67
C ALA A 68 25.15 -15.28 23.16
N HIS A 69 24.11 -15.19 22.33
CA HIS A 69 24.22 -15.22 20.88
C HIS A 69 24.87 -13.94 20.34
N LYS A 70 26.18 -13.99 20.10
CA LYS A 70 26.88 -13.00 19.27
C LYS A 70 26.28 -13.03 17.87
N ALA A 71 25.47 -12.02 17.55
CA ALA A 71 24.84 -11.92 16.23
C ALA A 71 25.91 -11.90 15.13
N THR A 72 25.81 -12.83 14.17
CA THR A 72 26.69 -12.90 12.98
C THR A 72 26.31 -11.84 11.94
N GLY A 73 26.11 -10.60 12.40
CA GLY A 73 25.90 -9.45 11.54
C GLY A 73 27.20 -9.00 10.85
N PRO A 74 27.11 -8.19 9.79
CA PRO A 74 28.28 -7.53 9.23
C PRO A 74 28.93 -6.67 10.33
N LYS A 75 30.24 -6.80 10.52
CA LYS A 75 30.99 -5.94 11.45
C LYS A 75 30.83 -4.49 11.01
N TRP A 76 30.30 -3.65 11.89
CA TRP A 76 30.28 -2.20 11.67
C TRP A 76 31.71 -1.71 11.47
N ASP A 77 31.95 -0.99 10.38
CA ASP A 77 33.27 -0.49 9.98
C ASP A 77 33.58 0.90 10.58
N GLY A 78 32.81 1.34 11.58
CA GLY A 78 32.97 2.61 12.27
C GLY A 78 32.61 3.84 11.44
N LYS A 79 32.12 3.66 10.21
CA LYS A 79 31.68 4.76 9.34
C LYS A 79 30.22 5.10 9.60
N ILE A 80 29.91 6.39 9.47
CA ILE A 80 28.55 6.95 9.51
C ILE A 80 27.99 7.12 8.07
N GLU A 81 28.86 6.99 7.06
CA GLU A 81 28.50 7.07 5.64
C GLU A 81 27.56 5.92 5.23
N PRO A 82 26.42 6.17 4.56
CA PRO A 82 25.49 5.13 4.13
C PRO A 82 26.12 4.24 3.06
N LYS A 83 26.57 3.06 3.46
CA LYS A 83 27.33 2.13 2.62
C LYS A 83 26.41 1.32 1.70
N LEU A 84 26.49 1.56 0.39
CA LEU A 84 25.67 0.87 -0.61
C LEU A 84 26.03 -0.62 -0.69
N LEU A 85 25.15 -1.48 -0.18
CA LEU A 85 25.31 -2.94 -0.15
C LEU A 85 25.07 -3.56 -1.53
N SER A 86 26.10 -3.47 -2.38
CA SER A 86 26.15 -3.88 -3.79
C SER A 86 25.30 -3.04 -4.75
N LYS A 87 25.71 -3.06 -6.02
CA LYS A 87 24.90 -2.67 -7.17
C LYS A 87 24.74 -3.92 -8.03
N GLN A 88 23.59 -4.59 -7.97
CA GLN A 88 23.26 -5.60 -8.97
C GLN A 88 22.92 -4.89 -10.28
N SER A 89 23.70 -5.14 -11.33
CA SER A 89 23.44 -4.66 -12.68
C SER A 89 22.18 -5.35 -13.22
N THR A 90 21.11 -4.57 -13.44
CA THR A 90 19.79 -5.04 -13.88
C THR A 90 19.74 -5.39 -15.38
N SER A 91 20.78 -6.06 -15.88
CA SER A 91 21.03 -6.26 -17.32
C SER A 91 21.18 -7.73 -17.75
N GLU A 92 21.30 -8.67 -16.80
CA GLU A 92 21.63 -10.08 -17.06
C GLU A 92 20.81 -11.03 -16.16
N LEU A 93 19.50 -10.77 -16.07
CA LEU A 93 18.52 -11.65 -15.40
C LEU A 93 17.22 -11.82 -16.22
N GLU A 94 17.40 -11.95 -17.53
CA GLU A 94 16.46 -12.71 -18.36
C GLU A 94 17.04 -14.10 -18.63
N ASP A 95 16.16 -15.07 -18.90
CA ASP A 95 16.39 -16.51 -19.11
C ASP A 95 16.56 -17.46 -17.88
N ASN A 96 15.80 -18.56 -17.95
CA ASN A 96 16.06 -19.89 -17.37
C ASN A 96 15.98 -20.15 -15.85
N THR A 97 15.00 -19.57 -15.13
CA THR A 97 14.49 -20.16 -13.85
C THR A 97 12.97 -20.26 -13.80
N SER A 98 12.38 -21.05 -14.68
CA SER A 98 10.94 -21.33 -14.76
C SER A 98 10.47 -22.37 -13.73
N SER A 99 10.48 -22.03 -12.43
CA SER A 99 9.60 -22.69 -11.43
C SER A 99 9.51 -21.99 -10.05
N SER A 100 8.31 -22.06 -9.46
CA SER A 100 8.03 -22.08 -8.01
C SER A 100 8.37 -20.89 -7.08
N LEU A 101 8.68 -19.68 -7.59
CA LEU A 101 8.53 -18.45 -6.78
C LEU A 101 7.66 -17.43 -7.53
N ARG A 102 6.52 -17.05 -6.94
CA ARG A 102 5.61 -16.03 -7.48
C ARG A 102 6.18 -14.63 -7.24
N LYS A 103 7.23 -14.26 -7.99
CA LYS A 103 7.83 -12.92 -8.04
C LYS A 103 6.70 -11.91 -8.25
N SER A 104 6.35 -11.15 -7.21
CA SER A 104 5.15 -10.31 -7.20
C SER A 104 5.29 -9.23 -8.27
N MET A 105 4.41 -9.26 -9.28
CA MET A 105 4.46 -8.24 -10.33
C MET A 105 4.20 -6.86 -9.70
N PRO A 106 5.06 -5.87 -9.97
CA PRO A 106 4.85 -4.53 -9.44
C PRO A 106 3.54 -3.99 -9.99
N SER A 107 2.68 -3.49 -9.10
CA SER A 107 1.37 -2.97 -9.47
C SER A 107 1.44 -1.79 -10.45
N PHE A 108 2.53 -1.04 -10.41
CA PHE A 108 2.86 0.02 -11.36
C PHE A 108 3.90 -0.49 -12.35
N ASP A 109 3.62 -0.39 -13.66
CA ASP A 109 4.57 -0.82 -14.69
C ASP A 109 5.61 0.28 -14.93
N ILE A 110 6.67 0.27 -14.11
CA ILE A 110 7.76 1.28 -14.12
C ILE A 110 8.44 1.40 -15.50
N HIS A 111 8.44 0.33 -16.30
CA HIS A 111 9.09 0.32 -17.62
C HIS A 111 8.23 0.94 -18.73
N LYS A 112 6.93 1.16 -18.47
CA LYS A 112 6.03 1.86 -19.38
C LYS A 112 5.65 3.24 -18.86
N SER A 113 5.20 3.34 -17.62
CA SER A 113 4.56 4.53 -17.05
C SER A 113 5.48 5.75 -16.95
N ASN A 114 5.33 6.66 -17.91
CA ASN A 114 6.02 7.96 -18.03
C ASN A 114 5.25 9.09 -17.29
N ILE A 115 4.03 8.80 -16.82
CA ILE A 115 3.19 9.71 -16.02
C ILE A 115 3.40 9.40 -14.54
N THR A 116 4.01 10.33 -13.80
CA THR A 116 4.31 10.20 -12.36
C THR A 116 3.33 10.94 -11.46
N SER A 117 2.71 12.03 -11.93
CA SER A 117 1.70 12.78 -11.17
C SER A 117 0.30 12.27 -11.47
N TYR A 118 -0.36 11.73 -10.45
CA TYR A 118 -1.78 11.42 -10.46
C TYR A 118 -2.32 11.45 -9.02
N ALA A 119 -3.62 11.73 -8.88
CA ALA A 119 -4.38 11.51 -7.65
C ALA A 119 -5.52 10.53 -7.92
N PHE A 120 -6.06 9.88 -6.88
CA PHE A 120 -7.26 9.06 -7.01
C PHE A 120 -8.26 9.35 -5.89
N LEU A 121 -9.53 9.06 -6.15
CA LEU A 121 -10.65 9.18 -5.22
C LEU A 121 -11.50 7.91 -5.34
N ASP A 122 -11.81 7.29 -4.21
CA ASP A 122 -12.74 6.17 -4.13
C ASP A 122 -14.17 6.70 -3.82
N GLU A 123 -15.15 6.27 -4.60
CA GLU A 123 -16.57 6.58 -4.46
C GLU A 123 -17.39 5.29 -4.21
N GLY A 124 -16.77 4.30 -3.57
CA GLY A 124 -17.38 3.02 -3.18
C GLY A 124 -17.54 2.08 -4.37
N LYS A 125 -18.47 2.41 -5.28
CA LYS A 125 -18.77 1.64 -6.50
C LYS A 125 -17.84 2.00 -7.68
N LYS A 126 -17.15 3.14 -7.61
CA LYS A 126 -16.31 3.70 -8.69
C LYS A 126 -15.02 4.26 -8.12
N VAL A 127 -13.95 4.26 -8.90
CA VAL A 127 -12.69 4.95 -8.58
C VAL A 127 -12.41 5.98 -9.68
N LYS A 128 -12.21 7.24 -9.27
CA LYS A 128 -11.78 8.31 -10.17
C LYS A 128 -10.29 8.52 -10.04
N ILE A 129 -9.59 8.64 -11.15
CA ILE A 129 -8.17 8.95 -11.22
C ILE A 129 -8.00 10.26 -11.97
N TYR A 130 -7.36 11.23 -11.33
CA TYR A 130 -7.08 12.54 -11.86
C TYR A 130 -5.63 12.58 -12.29
N VAL A 131 -5.41 12.71 -13.60
CA VAL A 131 -4.08 12.82 -14.21
C VAL A 131 -3.88 14.27 -14.61
N GLU A 132 -2.94 14.96 -13.98
CA GLU A 132 -2.70 16.39 -14.19
C GLU A 132 -1.70 16.59 -15.34
N MET A 133 -2.15 17.26 -16.40
CA MET A 133 -1.37 17.47 -17.64
C MET A 133 -1.87 18.75 -18.31
N GLU A 134 -1.06 19.80 -18.25
CA GLU A 134 -1.39 21.15 -18.74
C GLU A 134 -1.67 21.16 -20.26
N GLY A 135 -2.75 21.83 -20.67
CA GLY A 135 -3.12 21.95 -22.09
C GLY A 135 -3.53 20.63 -22.78
N ILE A 136 -3.68 19.51 -22.08
CA ILE A 136 -4.08 18.21 -22.69
C ILE A 136 -5.38 18.31 -23.51
N GLY A 137 -6.35 19.10 -23.06
CA GLY A 137 -7.63 19.30 -23.75
C GLY A 137 -7.55 20.19 -25.00
N GLU A 138 -6.43 20.91 -25.19
CA GLU A 138 -6.17 21.76 -26.35
C GLU A 138 -5.19 21.10 -27.35
N ARG A 139 -4.23 20.30 -26.85
CA ARG A 139 -3.22 19.62 -27.68
C ARG A 139 -3.73 18.32 -28.30
N CYS A 140 -4.39 17.48 -27.51
CA CYS A 140 -4.99 16.22 -28.00
C CYS A 140 -6.42 16.50 -28.50
N THR A 141 -6.50 17.22 -29.63
CA THR A 141 -7.77 17.60 -30.26
C THR A 141 -8.54 16.37 -30.73
N ASN A 142 -7.84 15.39 -31.31
CA ASN A 142 -8.44 14.15 -31.79
C ASN A 142 -8.75 13.24 -30.60
N ASP A 143 -9.72 12.34 -30.76
CA ASP A 143 -10.00 11.34 -29.72
C ASP A 143 -9.08 10.11 -29.83
N ASP A 144 -8.51 9.85 -31.03
CA ASP A 144 -7.46 8.84 -31.25
C ASP A 144 -6.12 9.17 -30.55
N ASP A 145 -5.90 10.43 -30.15
CA ASP A 145 -4.72 10.86 -29.39
C ASP A 145 -4.69 10.27 -27.97
N ILE A 146 -5.85 9.85 -27.42
CA ILE A 146 -5.99 9.35 -26.04
C ILE A 146 -6.67 7.97 -26.06
N THR A 147 -5.86 6.91 -25.91
CA THR A 147 -6.36 5.53 -25.88
C THR A 147 -6.37 4.98 -24.46
N LEU A 148 -7.46 4.31 -24.07
CA LEU A 148 -7.63 3.67 -22.77
C LEU A 148 -7.94 2.17 -22.98
N SER A 149 -6.95 1.32 -22.72
CA SER A 149 -7.16 -0.14 -22.66
C SER A 149 -7.30 -0.60 -21.21
N HIS A 150 -8.15 -1.59 -20.97
CA HIS A 150 -8.38 -2.15 -19.65
C HIS A 150 -8.67 -3.66 -19.72
N THR A 151 -8.43 -4.33 -18.60
CA THR A 151 -8.82 -5.71 -18.33
C THR A 151 -9.44 -5.79 -16.93
N GLU A 152 -9.85 -6.97 -16.46
CA GLU A 152 -10.49 -7.10 -15.14
C GLU A 152 -9.66 -6.55 -13.97
N SER A 153 -8.32 -6.54 -14.06
CA SER A 153 -7.43 -6.17 -12.95
C SER A 153 -6.28 -5.24 -13.32
N SER A 154 -6.26 -4.69 -14.54
CA SER A 154 -5.24 -3.74 -15.01
C SER A 154 -5.81 -2.71 -15.98
N PHE A 155 -5.20 -1.53 -16.08
CA PHE A 155 -5.49 -0.57 -17.15
C PHE A 155 -4.24 0.15 -17.63
N CYS A 156 -4.29 0.63 -18.87
CA CYS A 156 -3.27 1.45 -19.50
C CYS A 156 -3.92 2.60 -20.26
N LEU A 157 -3.66 3.83 -19.82
CA LEU A 157 -3.92 5.06 -20.58
C LEU A 157 -2.65 5.37 -21.39
N VAL A 158 -2.76 5.51 -22.72
CA VAL A 158 -1.68 5.99 -23.59
C VAL A 158 -2.12 7.28 -24.27
N VAL A 159 -1.36 8.35 -24.03
CA VAL A 159 -1.57 9.69 -24.61
C VAL A 159 -0.45 9.98 -25.59
N LYS A 160 -0.82 10.29 -26.83
CA LYS A 160 0.09 10.61 -27.93
C LYS A 160 0.09 12.12 -28.18
N ASN A 161 1.09 12.60 -28.92
CA ASN A 161 1.18 13.99 -29.39
C ASN A 161 1.17 15.09 -28.28
N TYR A 162 1.47 14.75 -27.03
CA TYR A 162 1.40 15.71 -25.91
C TYR A 162 2.52 16.77 -25.94
N ASN A 163 3.73 16.40 -26.38
CA ASN A 163 4.95 17.21 -26.20
C ASN A 163 5.47 17.88 -27.50
N SER A 164 4.69 17.93 -28.57
CA SER A 164 5.05 18.36 -29.93
C SER A 164 5.31 19.88 -30.12
N LEU A 165 5.69 20.58 -29.04
CA LEU A 165 5.76 22.05 -28.94
C LEU A 165 7.05 22.57 -28.27
N GLY A 166 8.04 21.71 -28.00
CA GLY A 166 9.20 22.03 -27.15
C GLY A 166 10.57 22.04 -27.84
N GLU A 167 10.96 20.96 -28.50
CA GLU A 167 12.31 20.78 -29.07
C GLU A 167 12.24 20.09 -30.45
N GLU A 168 12.65 20.76 -31.53
CA GLU A 168 12.64 20.17 -32.88
C GLU A 168 13.77 19.15 -33.13
N GLU A 169 14.76 19.06 -32.24
CA GLU A 169 16.05 18.40 -32.51
C GLU A 169 16.18 16.94 -32.02
N LYS A 170 15.18 16.34 -31.36
CA LYS A 170 15.27 14.97 -30.80
C LYS A 170 14.28 13.98 -31.45
N LYS A 171 14.46 13.75 -32.75
CA LYS A 171 13.48 13.13 -33.67
C LYS A 171 13.28 11.61 -33.59
N GLU A 172 13.78 10.92 -32.56
CA GLU A 172 13.84 9.44 -32.52
C GLU A 172 13.11 8.75 -31.34
N LYS A 173 12.47 9.50 -30.44
CA LYS A 173 11.49 8.94 -29.51
C LYS A 173 10.13 9.56 -29.73
N SER A 174 9.11 8.73 -29.86
CA SER A 174 7.72 9.16 -29.71
C SER A 174 7.49 9.50 -28.24
N ASP A 175 7.19 10.76 -27.95
CA ASP A 175 6.83 11.24 -26.61
C ASP A 175 5.41 10.82 -26.22
N GLU A 176 5.16 9.50 -26.23
CA GLU A 176 3.96 8.90 -25.69
C GLU A 176 4.02 8.94 -24.16
N LYS A 177 3.05 9.62 -23.56
CA LYS A 177 2.85 9.68 -22.12
C LYS A 177 1.83 8.63 -21.75
N CYS A 178 2.27 7.55 -21.12
CA CYS A 178 1.35 6.52 -20.63
C CYS A 178 1.35 6.37 -19.10
N LEU A 179 0.22 5.88 -18.60
CA LEU A 179 -0.05 5.55 -17.20
C LEU A 179 -0.63 4.14 -17.17
N ALA A 180 0.19 3.17 -16.74
CA ALA A 180 -0.12 1.75 -16.74
C ALA A 180 -0.01 1.16 -15.31
N PHE A 181 -1.12 0.58 -14.84
CA PHE A 181 -1.18 -0.19 -13.60
C PHE A 181 -1.37 -1.66 -13.95
N GLY A 182 -0.31 -2.46 -13.83
CA GLY A 182 -0.31 -3.89 -14.13
C GLY A 182 -1.14 -4.73 -13.15
N ARG A 183 -1.39 -4.23 -11.93
CA ARG A 183 -2.31 -4.86 -10.96
C ARG A 183 -3.02 -3.81 -10.09
N LEU A 184 -4.32 -3.65 -10.28
CA LEU A 184 -5.21 -2.85 -9.43
C LEU A 184 -5.54 -3.56 -8.11
N HIS A 185 -5.98 -2.80 -7.10
CA HIS A 185 -6.33 -3.33 -5.78
C HIS A 185 -7.55 -4.27 -5.78
N GLY A 186 -8.45 -4.14 -6.77
CA GLY A 186 -9.58 -5.05 -6.96
C GLY A 186 -10.01 -5.11 -8.42
N SER A 187 -10.99 -5.96 -8.71
CA SER A 187 -11.49 -6.17 -10.07
C SER A 187 -12.39 -5.02 -10.53
N ILE A 188 -12.31 -4.66 -11.80
CA ILE A 188 -13.14 -3.65 -12.48
C ILE A 188 -14.04 -4.28 -13.54
N GLN A 189 -15.24 -3.72 -13.71
CA GLN A 189 -16.21 -4.13 -14.73
C GLN A 189 -16.05 -3.32 -16.03
N SER A 190 -15.69 -2.04 -15.92
CA SER A 190 -15.42 -1.18 -17.07
C SER A 190 -14.52 0.01 -16.71
N ALA A 191 -13.85 0.56 -17.72
CA ALA A 191 -13.09 1.79 -17.63
C ALA A 191 -13.57 2.82 -18.66
N SER A 192 -13.55 4.09 -18.28
CA SER A 192 -13.92 5.24 -19.13
C SER A 192 -13.02 6.44 -18.79
N PHE A 193 -12.93 7.43 -19.67
CA PHE A 193 -12.22 8.68 -19.39
C PHE A 193 -12.98 9.92 -19.87
N ARG A 194 -12.63 11.07 -19.30
CA ARG A 194 -13.12 12.39 -19.71
C ARG A 194 -11.97 13.39 -19.79
N LYS A 195 -11.77 13.94 -20.99
CA LYS A 195 -10.85 15.06 -21.30
C LYS A 195 -11.34 16.34 -20.61
N LYS A 196 -10.44 17.11 -20.00
CA LYS A 196 -10.61 18.52 -19.59
C LYS A 196 -9.37 19.30 -20.07
N LYS A 197 -9.39 20.64 -19.97
CA LYS A 197 -8.30 21.52 -20.41
C LYS A 197 -6.92 21.06 -19.92
N ASP A 198 -6.75 20.91 -18.60
CA ASP A 198 -5.45 20.68 -17.96
C ASP A 198 -5.40 19.37 -17.13
N ARG A 199 -6.32 18.45 -17.38
CA ARG A 199 -6.36 17.12 -16.72
C ARG A 199 -7.20 16.09 -17.47
N VAL A 200 -6.82 14.82 -17.36
CA VAL A 200 -7.65 13.67 -17.75
C VAL A 200 -8.28 13.08 -16.49
N ILE A 201 -9.58 12.78 -16.53
CA ILE A 201 -10.28 12.08 -15.44
C ILE A 201 -10.64 10.69 -15.94
N ILE A 202 -9.96 9.66 -15.44
CA ILE A 202 -10.32 8.25 -15.66
C ILE A 202 -11.37 7.88 -14.62
N THR A 203 -12.43 7.18 -15.01
CA THR A 203 -13.42 6.59 -14.09
C THR A 203 -13.47 5.09 -14.32
N LEU A 204 -13.02 4.34 -13.32
CA LEU A 204 -13.12 2.89 -13.25
C LEU A 204 -14.38 2.51 -12.48
N LEU A 205 -15.13 1.54 -12.97
CA LEU A 205 -16.31 0.99 -12.28
C LEU A 205 -15.91 -0.36 -11.67
N LYS A 206 -16.04 -0.52 -10.35
CA LYS A 206 -15.59 -1.74 -9.65
C LYS A 206 -16.56 -2.90 -9.90
N LYS A 207 -16.02 -4.11 -10.00
CA LYS A 207 -16.79 -5.36 -10.06
C LYS A 207 -17.36 -5.76 -8.69
N GLU A 208 -16.71 -5.29 -7.62
CA GLU A 208 -17.05 -5.54 -6.21
C GLU A 208 -16.94 -4.23 -5.41
N GLU A 209 -17.87 -4.00 -4.48
CA GLU A 209 -17.94 -2.75 -3.69
C GLU A 209 -17.00 -2.77 -2.47
N LYS A 210 -15.72 -3.09 -2.72
CA LYS A 210 -14.64 -3.11 -1.74
C LYS A 210 -13.86 -1.81 -1.77
N GLU A 211 -13.54 -1.21 -0.62
CA GLU A 211 -12.71 0.00 -0.50
C GLU A 211 -11.27 -0.22 -1.00
N TRP A 212 -10.69 0.80 -1.64
CA TRP A 212 -9.33 0.76 -2.19
C TRP A 212 -8.39 1.74 -1.46
N PRO A 213 -7.56 1.29 -0.49
CA PRO A 213 -6.61 2.15 0.23
C PRO A 213 -5.45 2.62 -0.65
N SER A 214 -5.24 1.97 -1.79
CA SER A 214 -4.41 2.45 -2.89
C SER A 214 -4.98 1.98 -4.22
N ILE A 215 -4.82 2.77 -5.29
CA ILE A 215 -5.21 2.37 -6.65
C ILE A 215 -4.59 1.02 -7.06
N GLY A 216 -3.33 0.82 -6.67
CA GLY A 216 -2.54 -0.37 -6.95
C GLY A 216 -2.59 -1.42 -5.84
N ALA A 217 -2.60 -2.69 -6.22
CA ALA A 217 -2.34 -3.78 -5.28
C ALA A 217 -0.85 -3.81 -4.90
N LYS A 218 -0.49 -3.24 -3.75
CA LYS A 218 0.74 -3.67 -3.07
C LYS A 218 0.63 -5.18 -2.88
N GLY A 219 1.63 -5.92 -3.37
CA GLY A 219 1.58 -7.39 -3.38
C GLY A 219 1.25 -7.90 -1.98
N ASP A 220 0.21 -8.72 -1.89
CA ASP A 220 -0.33 -9.19 -0.62
C ASP A 220 0.82 -9.74 0.23
N PRO A 221 1.01 -9.25 1.48
CA PRO A 221 2.01 -9.83 2.37
C PRO A 221 1.56 -11.25 2.66
N MET A 222 2.14 -12.21 1.93
CA MET A 222 1.84 -13.63 2.08
C MET A 222 2.10 -13.96 3.54
N HIS A 223 1.03 -14.25 4.28
CA HIS A 223 1.11 -14.45 5.72
C HIS A 223 1.65 -15.87 5.96
N GLU A 224 2.97 -15.98 5.79
CA GLU A 224 3.77 -17.18 5.97
C GLU A 224 3.89 -17.48 7.47
N MET A 225 2.76 -17.80 8.09
CA MET A 225 2.70 -18.45 9.38
C MET A 225 3.07 -19.92 9.19
N VAL A 226 4.34 -20.21 9.50
CA VAL A 226 4.92 -21.56 9.65
C VAL A 226 4.92 -21.91 11.14
#